data_AF-A0AAW9K6Y0-F1
#
_entry.id   AF-A0AAW9K6Y0-F1
#
_cell.length_a   1.000
_cell.length_b   1.000
_cell.length_c   1.000
_cell.angle_alpha   90.00
_cell.angle_beta   90.00
_cell.angle_gamma   90.00
#
_symmetry.space_group_name_H-M   'P 1'
#
loop_
_entity.id
_entity.type
_entity.pdbx_description
1 polymer ?
#
loop_
_entity_poly.entity_id
_entity_poly.type
_entity_poly.pdbx_seq_one_letter_code
_entity_poly.pdbx_strand_id
1 'polypeptide(L)'
;MNVMNILKKELKTGLKPFIFWTIGLFFLVFAGVVKFTGIGGEGGASVKELFDKFPKIILALFGMSGLDATSIDGYYGILVFYVLICGMIYGVSLGTNIINREVVDKTFEFIFTKPRNRSYI
;
A
#
# COMPACT_ATOMS: atom_id res chain seq x y z
N MET A 1 -27.80 -6.75 17.46
CA MET A 1 -27.04 -6.43 16.24
C MET A 1 -25.89 -7.44 16.14
N ASN A 2 -25.86 -8.25 15.09
CA ASN A 2 -24.83 -9.29 14.92
C ASN A 2 -23.50 -8.67 14.48
N VAL A 3 -22.34 -9.17 14.96
CA VAL A 3 -21.00 -8.70 14.52
C VAL A 3 -20.96 -8.61 13.00
N MET A 4 -21.52 -9.64 12.37
CA MET A 4 -21.50 -9.86 10.95
C MET A 4 -22.25 -8.77 10.17
N ASN A 5 -23.27 -8.14 10.76
CA ASN A 5 -23.96 -7.02 10.11
C ASN A 5 -23.13 -5.73 10.17
N ILE A 6 -22.38 -5.53 11.26
CA ILE A 6 -21.49 -4.36 11.42
C ILE A 6 -20.33 -4.48 10.43
N LEU A 7 -19.64 -5.63 10.41
CA LEU A 7 -18.53 -5.88 9.50
C LEU A 7 -18.96 -5.78 8.02
N LYS A 8 -20.11 -6.35 7.65
CA LYS A 8 -20.64 -6.24 6.28
C LYS A 8 -20.97 -4.82 5.88
N LYS A 9 -21.52 -4.01 6.80
CA LYS A 9 -21.79 -2.58 6.55
C LYS A 9 -20.48 -1.83 6.31
N GLU A 10 -19.47 -2.05 7.17
CA GLU A 10 -18.18 -1.36 7.05
C GLU A 10 -17.43 -1.75 5.78
N LEU A 11 -17.37 -3.04 5.44
CA LEU A 11 -16.80 -3.52 4.19
C LEU A 11 -17.51 -2.91 2.97
N LYS A 12 -18.84 -2.84 2.99
CA LYS A 12 -19.62 -2.26 1.88
C LYS A 12 -19.36 -0.78 1.71
N THR A 13 -19.22 -0.02 2.80
CA THR A 13 -18.90 1.41 2.74
C THR A 13 -17.47 1.66 2.26
N GLY A 14 -16.52 0.83 2.69
CA GLY A 14 -15.11 0.90 2.27
C GLY A 14 -14.82 0.36 0.86
N LEU A 15 -15.79 -0.26 0.19
CA LEU A 15 -15.55 -1.00 -1.06
C LEU A 15 -15.12 -0.08 -2.23
N LYS A 16 -15.73 1.09 -2.36
CA LYS A 16 -15.39 2.04 -3.44
C LYS A 16 -13.92 2.51 -3.38
N PRO A 17 -13.43 3.06 -2.25
CA PRO A 17 -12.02 3.43 -2.16
C PRO A 17 -11.10 2.22 -2.25
N PHE A 18 -11.50 1.06 -1.71
CA PHE A 18 -10.71 -0.17 -1.84
C PHE A 18 -10.47 -0.59 -3.29
N ILE A 19 -11.52 -0.59 -4.13
CA ILE A 19 -11.40 -0.91 -5.55
C ILE A 19 -10.51 0.11 -6.25
N PHE A 20 -10.69 1.40 -5.98
CA PHE A 20 -9.87 2.45 -6.58
C PHE A 20 -8.37 2.28 -6.27
N TRP A 21 -8.03 2.04 -5.00
CA TRP A 21 -6.65 1.79 -4.57
C TRP A 21 -6.08 0.50 -5.14
N THR A 22 -6.88 -0.57 -5.20
CA THR A 22 -6.47 -1.85 -5.79
C THR A 22 -6.14 -1.72 -7.27
N ILE A 23 -6.99 -1.03 -8.04
CA ILE A 23 -6.75 -0.78 -9.47
C ILE A 23 -5.50 0.09 -9.66
N GLY A 24 -5.32 1.13 -8.85
CA GLY A 24 -4.14 1.99 -8.91
C GLY A 24 -2.84 1.23 -8.63
N LEU A 25 -2.81 0.40 -7.58
CA LEU A 25 -1.67 -0.45 -7.25
C LEU A 25 -1.41 -1.51 -8.33
N PHE A 26 -2.46 -2.13 -8.87
CA PHE A 26 -2.34 -3.07 -9.98
C PHE A 26 -1.69 -2.41 -11.20
N PHE A 27 -2.14 -1.21 -11.57
CA PHE A 27 -1.58 -0.46 -12.69
C PHE A 27 -0.11 -0.08 -12.45
N LEU A 28 0.25 0.32 -11.23
CA LEU A 28 1.63 0.62 -10.85
C LEU A 28 2.54 -0.60 -11.00
N VAL A 29 2.12 -1.76 -10.48
CA VAL A 29 2.87 -3.01 -10.61
C VAL A 29 2.99 -3.41 -12.08
N PHE A 30 1.89 -3.37 -12.83
CA PHE A 30 1.86 -3.74 -14.24
C PHE A 30 2.79 -2.85 -15.07
N ALA A 31 2.66 -1.52 -14.94
CA ALA A 31 3.52 -0.56 -15.64
C ALA A 31 5.00 -0.72 -15.25
N GLY A 32 5.27 -1.00 -13.97
CA GLY A 32 6.62 -1.27 -13.48
C GLY A 32 7.24 -2.53 -14.09
N VAL A 33 6.50 -3.64 -14.16
CA VAL A 33 6.97 -4.88 -14.82
C VAL A 33 7.19 -4.66 -16.31
N VAL A 34 6.31 -3.93 -17.00
CA VAL A 34 6.51 -3.59 -18.42
C VAL A 34 7.79 -2.75 -18.61
N LYS A 35 8.05 -1.77 -17.74
CA LYS A 35 9.27 -0.95 -17.76
C LYS A 35 10.55 -1.76 -17.57
N PHE A 36 10.50 -2.87 -16.83
CA PHE A 36 11.67 -3.75 -16.64
C PHE A 36 12.21 -4.28 -17.97
N THR A 37 11.36 -4.52 -18.97
CA THR A 37 11.80 -5.02 -20.29
C THR A 37 12.82 -4.11 -20.98
N GLY A 38 12.76 -2.79 -20.73
CA GLY A 38 13.74 -1.83 -21.24
C GLY A 38 15.01 -1.72 -20.40
N ILE A 39 14.93 -2.02 -19.10
CA ILE A 39 16.05 -1.93 -18.16
C ILE A 39 16.87 -3.22 -18.13
N GLY A 40 16.21 -4.38 -18.19
CA GLY A 40 16.89 -5.69 -18.26
C GLY A 40 17.52 -5.99 -19.62
N GLY A 41 17.21 -5.18 -20.64
CA GLY A 41 17.78 -5.27 -21.99
C GLY A 41 18.94 -4.27 -22.21
N GLU A 42 18.91 -3.57 -23.35
CA GLU A 42 19.99 -2.67 -23.78
C GLU A 42 20.22 -1.46 -22.86
N GLY A 43 19.23 -1.07 -22.05
CA GLY A 43 19.30 0.06 -21.11
C GLY A 43 19.94 -0.24 -19.76
N GLY A 44 20.26 -1.50 -19.43
CA GLY A 44 20.70 -1.88 -18.09
C GLY A 44 22.04 -1.28 -17.67
N ALA A 45 22.98 -1.18 -18.61
CA ALA A 45 24.32 -0.66 -18.34
C ALA A 45 24.31 0.83 -17.95
N SER A 46 23.50 1.65 -18.62
CA SER A 46 23.38 3.07 -18.31
C SER A 46 22.65 3.32 -16.99
N VAL A 47 21.65 2.49 -16.66
CA VAL A 47 20.96 2.53 -15.37
C VAL A 47 21.89 2.15 -14.22
N LYS A 48 22.72 1.12 -14.41
CA LYS A 48 23.72 0.70 -13.41
C LYS A 48 24.75 1.80 -13.16
N GLU A 49 25.30 2.40 -14.21
CA GLU A 49 26.27 3.49 -14.10
C GLU A 49 25.67 4.73 -13.39
N LEU A 50 24.39 5.01 -13.63
CA LEU A 50 23.69 6.08 -12.93
C LEU A 50 23.54 5.78 -11.43
N PHE A 51 23.21 4.54 -11.05
CA PHE A 51 23.09 4.15 -9.64
C PHE A 51 24.44 4.13 -8.92
N ASP A 52 25.52 3.75 -9.59
CA ASP A 52 26.87 3.77 -9.02
C ASP A 52 27.36 5.20 -8.69
N LYS A 53 26.80 6.22 -9.35
CA LYS A 53 27.08 7.64 -9.05
C LYS A 53 26.34 8.15 -7.81
N PHE A 54 25.33 7.45 -7.31
CA PHE A 54 24.61 7.87 -6.11
C PHE A 54 25.33 7.43 -4.83
N PRO A 55 25.45 8.32 -3.83
CA PRO A 55 25.92 7.95 -2.49
C PRO A 55 25.09 6.80 -1.90
N LYS A 56 25.76 5.87 -1.21
CA LYS A 56 25.11 4.69 -0.58
C LYS A 56 23.97 5.06 0.37
N ILE A 57 24.06 6.20 1.06
CA ILE A 57 23.02 6.68 1.98
C ILE A 57 21.71 6.99 1.24
N ILE A 58 21.79 7.56 0.03
CA ILE A 58 20.63 7.90 -0.79
C ILE A 58 19.98 6.61 -1.29
N LEU A 59 20.78 5.67 -1.80
CA LEU A 59 20.29 4.36 -2.23
C LEU A 59 19.59 3.60 -1.09
N ALA A 60 20.10 3.69 0.14
CA ALA A 60 19.48 3.07 1.31
C ALA A 60 18.13 3.71 1.67
N LEU A 61 18.02 5.04 1.63
CA LEU A 61 16.76 5.74 1.91
C LEU A 61 15.65 5.36 0.91
N PHE A 62 16.01 5.12 -0.35
CA PHE A 62 15.07 4.71 -1.39
C PHE A 62 14.85 3.18 -1.48
N GLY A 63 15.40 2.40 -0.55
CA GLY A 63 15.24 0.93 -0.55
C GLY A 63 15.96 0.22 -1.69
N MET A 64 16.97 0.87 -2.30
CA MET A 64 17.75 0.36 -3.43
C MET A 64 19.15 -0.14 -3.03
N SER A 65 19.52 -0.06 -1.74
CA SER A 65 20.85 -0.42 -1.28
C SER A 65 21.13 -1.92 -1.45
N GLY A 66 22.18 -2.25 -2.19
CA GLY A 66 22.60 -3.64 -2.42
C GLY A 66 21.72 -4.42 -3.41
N LEU A 67 20.78 -3.77 -4.09
CA LEU A 67 19.95 -4.40 -5.12
C LEU A 67 20.50 -4.10 -6.51
N ASP A 68 20.57 -5.12 -7.38
CA ASP A 68 20.88 -4.91 -8.78
C ASP A 68 19.59 -4.67 -9.59
N ALA A 69 19.36 -3.42 -9.98
CA ALA A 69 18.19 -3.02 -10.76
C ALA A 69 18.13 -3.62 -12.17
N THR A 70 19.23 -4.20 -12.66
CA THR A 70 19.26 -4.92 -13.95
C THR A 70 18.75 -6.36 -13.82
N SER A 71 18.80 -6.91 -12.60
CA SER A 71 18.23 -8.21 -12.29
C SER A 71 16.72 -8.09 -12.02
N ILE A 72 15.95 -9.12 -12.38
CA ILE A 72 14.50 -9.12 -12.15
C ILE A 72 14.16 -9.07 -10.65
N ASP A 73 14.95 -9.76 -9.83
CA ASP A 73 14.75 -9.83 -8.38
C ASP A 73 15.04 -8.47 -7.71
N GLY A 74 16.16 -7.83 -8.10
CA GLY A 74 16.53 -6.53 -7.57
C GLY A 74 15.57 -5.43 -8.01
N TYR A 75 15.15 -5.43 -9.28
CA TYR A 75 14.14 -4.50 -9.78
C TYR A 75 12.78 -4.69 -9.08
N TYR A 76 12.35 -5.94 -8.89
CA TYR A 76 11.12 -6.24 -8.16
C TYR A 76 11.20 -5.77 -6.70
N GLY A 77 12.33 -5.94 -6.03
CA GLY A 77 12.56 -5.43 -4.68
C GLY A 77 12.37 -3.91 -4.58
N ILE A 78 12.92 -3.16 -5.55
CA ILE A 78 12.74 -1.70 -5.64
C ILE A 78 11.27 -1.35 -5.90
N LEU A 79 10.61 -2.04 -6.83
CA LEU A 79 9.21 -1.80 -7.16
C LEU A 79 8.28 -2.04 -5.95
N VAL A 80 8.47 -3.17 -5.25
CA VAL A 80 7.67 -3.53 -4.07
C VAL A 80 7.86 -2.53 -2.95
N PHE A 81 9.05 -1.97 -2.76
CA PHE A 81 9.27 -0.93 -1.76
C PHE A 81 8.32 0.26 -1.96
N TYR A 82 8.15 0.74 -3.20
CA TYR A 82 7.22 1.82 -3.50
C TYR A 82 5.74 1.38 -3.40
N VAL A 83 5.41 0.16 -3.81
CA VAL A 83 4.06 -0.41 -3.62
C VAL A 83 3.69 -0.43 -2.13
N LEU A 84 4.63 -0.82 -1.26
CA LEU A 84 4.42 -0.86 0.18
C LEU A 84 4.19 0.54 0.76
N ILE A 85 4.92 1.56 0.30
CA ILE A 85 4.68 2.96 0.70
C ILE A 85 3.25 3.39 0.35
N CYS A 86 2.81 3.15 -0.88
CA CYS A 86 1.43 3.44 -1.29
C CYS A 86 0.41 2.65 -0.46
N GLY A 87 0.69 1.37 -0.17
CA GLY A 87 -0.14 0.52 0.68
C GLY A 87 -0.24 1.04 2.12
N MET A 88 0.85 1.53 2.69
CA MET A 88 0.87 2.14 4.02
C MET A 88 0.03 3.41 4.08
N ILE A 89 0.16 4.29 3.08
CA ILE A 89 -0.66 5.51 2.96
C ILE A 89 -2.15 5.15 2.92
N TYR A 90 -2.51 4.14 2.13
CA TYR A 90 -3.89 3.66 2.08
C TYR A 90 -4.34 3.05 3.41
N GLY A 91 -3.50 2.26 4.07
CA GLY A 91 -3.81 1.67 5.37
C GLY A 91 -4.13 2.72 6.45
N VAL A 92 -3.33 3.79 6.51
CA VAL A 92 -3.57 4.92 7.43
C VAL A 92 -4.87 5.64 7.07
N SER A 93 -5.11 5.88 5.79
CA SER A 93 -6.35 6.50 5.30
C SER A 93 -7.59 5.65 5.65
N LEU A 94 -7.50 4.33 5.47
CA LEU A 94 -8.58 3.40 5.81
C LEU A 94 -8.90 3.44 7.31
N GLY A 95 -7.89 3.37 8.18
CA GLY A 95 -8.08 3.46 9.63
C GLY A 95 -8.73 4.78 10.05
N THR A 96 -8.21 5.90 9.54
CA THR A 96 -8.70 7.24 9.86
C THR A 96 -10.15 7.44 9.39
N ASN A 97 -10.49 6.94 8.20
CA ASN A 97 -11.85 7.06 7.65
C ASN A 97 -12.89 6.20 8.38
N ILE A 98 -12.50 5.10 9.02
CA ILE A 98 -13.41 4.31 9.86
C ILE A 98 -13.77 5.12 11.12
N ILE A 99 -12.77 5.64 11.81
CA ILE A 99 -12.96 6.40 13.05
C ILE A 99 -13.72 7.71 12.79
N ASN A 100 -13.33 8.47 11.76
CA ASN A 100 -13.95 9.76 11.47
C ASN A 100 -15.45 9.65 11.16
N ARG A 101 -15.90 8.57 10.51
CA ARG A 101 -17.32 8.36 10.24
C ARG A 101 -18.14 8.21 11.53
N GLU A 102 -17.61 7.47 12.51
CA GLU A 102 -18.31 7.28 13.79
C GLU A 102 -18.40 8.58 14.60
N VAL A 103 -17.36 9.41 14.54
CA VAL A 103 -17.30 10.71 15.22
C VAL A 103 -18.25 11.72 14.57
N VAL A 104 -18.22 11.85 13.24
CA VAL A 104 -19.05 12.81 12.50
C VAL A 104 -20.53 12.45 12.61
N ASP A 105 -20.87 11.17 12.48
CA ASP A 105 -22.26 10.71 12.56
C ASP A 105 -22.77 10.61 14.02
N LYS A 106 -21.92 10.90 15.02
CA LYS A 106 -22.19 10.74 16.46
C LYS A 106 -22.72 9.36 16.84
N THR A 107 -22.30 8.34 16.09
CA THR A 107 -22.80 6.96 16.28
C THR A 107 -21.98 6.16 17.29
N PHE A 108 -20.83 6.68 17.72
CA PHE A 108 -19.99 6.02 18.72
C PHE A 108 -20.72 5.85 20.08
N GLU A 109 -21.67 6.73 20.41
CA GLU A 109 -22.42 6.70 21.66
C GLU A 109 -23.33 5.46 21.79
N PHE A 110 -23.75 4.86 20.68
CA PHE A 110 -24.56 3.63 20.68
C PHE A 110 -23.82 2.43 21.27
N ILE A 111 -22.49 2.46 21.27
CA ILE A 111 -21.67 1.43 21.92
C ILE A 111 -21.87 1.45 23.44
N PHE A 112 -22.06 2.65 24.03
CA PHE A 112 -22.27 2.81 25.47
C PHE A 112 -23.72 2.52 25.89
N THR A 113 -24.70 2.85 25.06
CA THR A 113 -26.13 2.65 25.39
C THR A 113 -26.63 1.24 25.10
N LYS A 114 -25.97 0.51 24.19
CA LYS A 114 -26.30 -0.90 23.89
C LYS A 114 -25.04 -1.76 23.88
N PRO A 115 -24.45 -2.01 25.07
CA PRO A 115 -23.22 -2.78 25.17
C PRO A 115 -23.43 -4.18 24.65
N ARG A 116 -22.48 -4.65 23.84
CA ARG A 116 -22.46 -6.01 23.35
C ARG A 116 -21.34 -6.78 24.03
N ASN A 117 -21.66 -7.99 24.48
CA ASN A 117 -20.69 -8.86 25.12
C ASN A 117 -19.51 -9.14 24.17
N ARG A 118 -18.29 -8.79 24.60
CA ARG A 118 -17.06 -9.12 23.88
C ARG A 118 -16.69 -10.54 24.30
N SER A 119 -16.88 -11.54 23.44
CA SER A 119 -16.53 -12.93 23.79
C SER A 119 -15.02 -13.19 23.79
N TYR A 120 -14.21 -12.17 23.49
CA TYR A 120 -12.77 -12.22 23.52
C TYR A 120 -12.24 -10.82 23.88
N ILE A 121 -11.48 -10.79 24.97
CA ILE A 121 -10.41 -9.83 25.26
C ILE A 121 -9.20 -10.70 25.59
#